data_AF-A0A1Q7K8A3-F1
#
_entry.id   AF-A0A1Q7K8A3-F1
#
_cell.length_a   1.000
_cell.length_b   1.000
_cell.length_c   1.000
_cell.angle_alpha   90.00
_cell.angle_beta   90.00
_cell.angle_gamma   90.00
#
_symmetry.space_group_name_H-M   'P 1'
#
loop_
_entity.id
_entity.type
_entity.pdbx_description
1 polymer ?
#
loop_
_entity_poly.entity_id
_entity_poly.type
_entity_poly.pdbx_seq_one_letter_code
_entity_poly.pdbx_strand_id
1 'polypeptide(L)' 'MTQRCIEMVIGRLVDEEFRDTFLSDPHRALGELLERGTHLTHAEIGALIATESTLWGRVAEQIDQRLQKASLKT' A
#
# COMPACT_ATOMS: atom_id res chain seq x y z
N MET A 1 -12.99 -7.92 -10.19
CA MET A 1 -11.51 -7.85 -10.26
C MET A 1 -10.92 -6.89 -9.21
N THR A 2 -11.65 -6.59 -8.12
CA THR A 2 -11.24 -5.63 -7.09
C THR A 2 -10.40 -6.27 -5.99
N GLN A 3 -10.74 -7.51 -5.58
CA GLN A 3 -10.01 -8.26 -4.55
C GLN A 3 -8.50 -8.38 -4.83
N ARG A 4 -8.12 -8.73 -6.06
CA ARG A 4 -6.69 -8.81 -6.44
C ARG A 4 -6.00 -7.44 -6.41
N CYS A 5 -6.71 -6.36 -6.74
CA CYS A 5 -6.16 -5.00 -6.72
C CYS A 5 -5.89 -4.53 -5.28
N ILE A 6 -6.84 -4.73 -4.37
CA ILE A 6 -6.64 -4.38 -2.96
C ILE A 6 -5.55 -5.24 -2.30
N GLU A 7 -5.48 -6.54 -2.59
CA GLU A 7 -4.41 -7.42 -2.10
C GLU A 7 -3.02 -6.93 -2.55
N MET A 8 -2.88 -6.48 -3.81
CA MET A 8 -1.63 -5.88 -4.30
C MET A 8 -1.29 -4.57 -3.58
N VAL A 9 -2.28 -3.72 -3.30
CA VAL A 9 -2.06 -2.46 -2.57
C VAL A 9 -1.64 -2.72 -1.13
N ILE A 10 -2.28 -3.68 -0.46
CA ILE A 10 -1.89 -4.13 0.88
C ILE A 10 -0.45 -4.65 0.85
N GLY A 11 -0.07 -5.45 -0.14
CA GLY A 11 1.32 -5.88 -0.33
C GLY A 11 2.29 -4.70 -0.48
N ARG A 12 1.91 -3.65 -1.20
CA ARG A 12 2.73 -2.43 -1.35
C ARG A 12 2.82 -1.60 -0.07
N LEU A 13 1.80 -1.59 0.78
CA LEU A 13 1.86 -0.89 2.08
C LEU A 13 2.90 -1.51 3.04
N VAL A 14 3.37 -2.69 2.71
CA VAL A 14 4.45 -3.36 3.43
C VAL A 14 5.84 -3.04 2.83
N ASP A 15 5.90 -2.57 1.58
CA ASP A 15 7.11 -2.05 0.95
C ASP A 15 7.43 -0.63 1.45
N GLU A 16 8.70 -0.36 1.75
CA GLU A 16 9.17 0.87 2.39
C GLU A 16 8.82 2.14 1.57
N GLU A 17 9.09 2.14 0.27
CA GLU A 17 8.93 3.33 -0.59
C GLU A 17 7.45 3.73 -0.73
N PHE A 18 6.59 2.75 -1.00
CA PHE A 18 5.16 3.01 -1.11
C PHE A 18 4.54 3.36 0.24
N ARG A 19 4.95 2.67 1.32
CA ARG A 19 4.47 2.97 2.67
C ARG A 19 4.79 4.40 3.06
N ASP A 20 6.02 4.87 2.87
CA ASP A 20 6.41 6.23 3.25
C ASP A 20 5.61 7.30 2.50
N THR A 21 5.37 7.06 1.20
CA THR A 21 4.52 7.92 0.38
C THR A 21 3.08 7.92 0.88
N PHE A 22 2.52 6.74 1.19
CA PHE A 22 1.17 6.59 1.70
C PHE A 22 0.99 7.22 3.09
N LEU A 23 1.95 7.06 3.99
CA LEU A 23 1.90 7.66 5.33
C LEU A 23 1.98 9.19 5.29
N SER A 24 2.65 9.74 4.28
CA SER A 24 2.76 11.19 4.08
C SER A 24 1.51 11.78 3.43
N ASP A 25 0.97 11.11 2.41
CA ASP A 25 -0.25 11.52 1.70
C ASP A 25 -0.96 10.29 1.08
N PRO A 26 -1.95 9.70 1.79
CA PRO A 26 -2.67 8.53 1.33
C PRO A 26 -3.42 8.76 0.01
N HIS A 27 -3.95 9.96 -0.20
CA HIS A 27 -4.74 10.28 -1.39
C HIS A 27 -3.85 10.34 -2.63
N ARG A 28 -2.68 10.98 -2.50
CA ARG A 28 -1.68 11.01 -3.56
C ARG A 28 -1.17 9.60 -3.87
N ALA A 29 -0.76 8.84 -2.86
CA ALA A 29 -0.20 7.50 -3.06
C ALA A 29 -1.18 6.56 -3.78
N LEU A 30 -2.46 6.59 -3.38
CA LEU A 30 -3.51 5.81 -4.06
C LEU A 30 -3.83 6.37 -5.44
N GLY A 31 -3.84 7.69 -5.62
CA GLY A 31 -4.03 8.34 -6.92
C GLY A 31 -3.02 7.88 -7.96
N GLU A 32 -1.73 7.86 -7.60
CA GLU A 32 -0.65 7.38 -8.47
C GLU A 32 -0.82 5.89 -8.86
N LEU A 33 -1.40 5.06 -7.98
CA LEU A 33 -1.73 3.66 -8.31
C LEU A 33 -2.92 3.54 -9.25
N LEU A 34 -3.95 4.37 -9.07
CA LEU A 34 -5.13 4.40 -9.93
C LEU A 34 -4.74 4.82 -11.36
N GLU A 35 -3.88 5.84 -11.49
CA GLU A 35 -3.34 6.30 -12.77
C GLU A 35 -2.54 5.20 -13.50
N ARG A 36 -1.88 4.31 -12.76
CA ARG A 36 -1.14 3.15 -13.29
C ARG A 36 -2.04 1.94 -13.61
N GLY A 37 -3.35 2.10 -13.52
CA GLY A 37 -4.33 1.05 -13.86
C GLY A 37 -4.73 0.13 -12.72
N THR A 38 -4.42 0.49 -11.47
CA THR A 38 -5.00 -0.20 -10.30
C THR A 38 -6.47 0.19 -10.18
N HIS A 39 -7.35 -0.78 -9.97
CA HIS A 39 -8.78 -0.51 -9.81
C HIS A 39 -9.19 -0.74 -8.37
N LEU A 40 -9.39 0.35 -7.63
CA LEU A 40 -9.99 0.34 -6.30
C LEU A 40 -11.35 1.02 -6.34
N THR A 41 -12.30 0.47 -5.61
CA THR A 41 -13.58 1.11 -5.34
C THR A 41 -13.42 2.21 -4.28
N HIS A 42 -14.38 3.13 -4.23
CA HIS A 42 -14.44 4.15 -3.19
C HIS A 42 -14.44 3.55 -1.77
N ALA A 43 -15.09 2.39 -1.59
CA ALA A 43 -15.11 1.69 -0.31
C ALA A 43 -13.73 1.15 0.09
N GLU A 44 -12.97 0.60 -0.86
CA GLU A 44 -11.62 0.09 -0.63
C GLU A 44 -10.63 1.23 -0.35
N ILE A 45 -10.72 2.34 -1.09
CA ILE A 45 -9.94 3.56 -0.82
C ILE A 45 -10.26 4.07 0.60
N GLY A 46 -11.54 4.18 0.94
CA GLY A 46 -11.98 4.61 2.26
C GLY A 46 -11.48 3.69 3.37
N ALA A 47 -11.52 2.37 3.16
CA ALA A 47 -11.00 1.40 4.13
C ALA A 47 -9.48 1.53 4.34
N LEU A 48 -8.71 1.69 3.27
CA LEU A 48 -7.25 1.87 3.35
C LEU A 48 -6.88 3.15 4.11
N ILE A 49 -7.59 4.25 3.85
CA ILE A 49 -7.35 5.54 4.53
C ILE A 49 -7.82 5.52 5.98
N ALA A 50 -8.95 4.85 6.27
CA ALA A 50 -9.48 4.73 7.63
C ALA A 50 -8.70 3.75 8.51
N THR A 51 -7.87 2.88 7.91
CA THR A 51 -7.01 1.96 8.64
C THR A 51 -5.92 2.75 9.37
N GLU A 52 -5.70 2.44 10.64
CA GLU A 52 -4.69 3.10 11.47
C GLU A 52 -3.31 3.04 10.79
N SER A 53 -2.72 4.21 10.53
CA SER A 53 -1.46 4.32 9.77
C SER A 53 -0.30 3.55 10.42
N THR A 54 -0.27 3.49 11.75
CA THR A 54 0.74 2.75 12.52
C THR A 54 0.67 1.24 12.31
N LEU A 55 -0.47 0.70 11.87
CA LEU A 55 -0.61 -0.72 11.54
C LEU A 55 0.36 -1.13 10.43
N TRP A 56 0.51 -0.32 9.40
CA TRP A 56 1.35 -0.63 8.25
C TRP A 56 2.84 -0.69 8.64
N GLY A 57 3.27 0.16 9.57
CA GLY A 57 4.60 0.08 10.17
C GLY A 57 4.80 -1.21 10.96
N ARG A 58 3.87 -1.54 11.86
CA ARG A 58 3.92 -2.78 12.67
C ARG A 58 3.94 -4.05 11.81
N VAL A 59 3.07 -4.11 10.79
CA VAL A 59 3.01 -5.25 9.87
C VAL A 59 4.34 -5.41 9.14
N ALA A 60 4.91 -4.30 8.65
CA ALA A 60 6.20 -4.35 7.98
C ALA A 60 7.31 -4.87 8.88
N GLU A 61 7.41 -4.39 10.12
CA GLU A 61 8.39 -4.86 11.10
C GLU A 61 8.29 -6.37 11.41
N GLN A 62 7.09 -6.96 11.28
CA GLN A 62 6.83 -8.36 11.62
C GLN A 62 7.03 -9.33 10.46
N ILE A 63 7.03 -8.86 9.22
CA ILE A 63 7.24 -9.71 8.05
C ILE A 63 8.72 -9.76 7.63
N ASP A 64 9.09 -10.75 6.83
CA ASP A 64 10.46 -10.96 6.36
C ASP A 64 11.03 -9.67 5.71
N GLN A 65 12.20 -9.22 6.18
CA GLN A 65 12.85 -8.00 5.71
C GLN A 65 13.08 -7.98 4.19
N ARG A 66 13.19 -9.15 3.54
CA ARG A 66 13.33 -9.26 2.08
C ARG A 66 12.11 -8.75 1.32
N LEU A 67 10.94 -8.78 1.94
CA LEU A 67 9.69 -8.30 1.37
C LEU A 67 9.45 -6.81 1.64
N GLN A 68 10.12 -6.22 2.64
CA GLN A 68 10.03 -4.78 2.96
C GLN A 68 10.77 -3.90 1.94
N LYS A 69 11.78 -4.47 1.26
CA LYS A 69 12.61 -3.80 0.24
C LYS A 69 12.50 -4.51 -1.10
N ALA A 70 11.32 -4.96 -1.48
CA ALA A 70 11.12 -5.69 -2.73
C ALA A 70 11.47 -4.84 -3.97
N SER A 71 11.59 -3.51 -3.82
CA SER A 71 12.19 -2.60 -4.82
C SER A 71 13.71 -2.78 -5.02
N LEU A 72 14.38 -3.75 -4.36
CA LEU A 72 15.76 -4.14 -4.67
C LEU A 72 15.85 -4.83 -6.04
N LYS A 73 15.89 -3.98 -7.08
CA LYS A 73 16.54 -4.15 -8.39
C LYS A 73 16.50 -5.57 -8.98
N THR A 74 15.67 -5.73 -10.02
CA THR A 74 16.05 -6.55 -11.18
C THR A 74 17.05 -5.81 -12.04
#